data_AF-A0AA36I606-F1
#
_entry.id   AF-A0AA36I606-F1
#
_cell.length_a   1.000
_cell.length_b   1.000
_cell.length_c   1.000
_cell.angle_alpha   90.00
_cell.angle_beta   90.00
_cell.angle_gamma   90.00
#
_symmetry.space_group_name_H-M   'P 1'
#
loop_
_entity.id
_entity.type
_entity.pdbx_description
1 polymer ?
#
loop_
_entity_poly.entity_id
_entity_poly.type
_entity_poly.pdbx_seq_one_letter_code
_entity_poly.pdbx_strand_id
1 'polypeptide(L)'
;MRVQLFLTLLRVLSRIRGAGDPRADGRTITFHNQRDFVFFRHYRYNFSEEGTKCKLQEIGPRFTMKCRYLQHGTFDAIEGEYEYIWRPDSQVSRKKFFV
;
A
#
# COMPACT_ATOMS: atom_id res chain seq x y z
N MET A 1 7.23 8.60 -4.38
CA MET A 1 6.30 8.16 -5.43
C MET A 1 5.26 9.25 -5.59
N ARG A 2 5.12 9.85 -6.80
CA ARG A 2 4.38 11.13 -6.98
C ARG A 2 3.01 10.98 -6.31
N VAL A 3 2.45 12.00 -5.65
CA VAL A 3 1.18 11.89 -4.91
C VAL A 3 0.11 11.15 -5.73
N GLN A 4 0.05 11.46 -7.03
CA GLN A 4 -0.82 10.78 -7.99
C GLN A 4 -0.57 9.26 -8.11
N LEU A 5 0.69 8.83 -8.23
CA LEU A 5 1.09 7.41 -8.28
C LEU A 5 0.75 6.68 -6.98
N PHE A 6 0.90 7.34 -5.83
CA PHE A 6 0.51 6.75 -4.54
C PHE A 6 -1.00 6.53 -4.45
N LEU A 7 -1.79 7.51 -4.90
CA LEU A 7 -3.24 7.38 -4.95
C LEU A 7 -3.68 6.27 -5.92
N THR A 8 -3.04 6.15 -7.08
CA THR A 8 -3.28 5.05 -8.02
C THR A 8 -2.97 3.70 -7.38
N LEU A 9 -1.82 3.57 -6.72
CA LEU A 9 -1.44 2.34 -6.01
C LEU A 9 -2.45 1.98 -4.92
N LEU A 10 -2.88 2.95 -4.10
CA LEU A 10 -3.87 2.71 -3.06
C LEU A 10 -5.22 2.28 -3.62
N ARG A 11 -5.66 2.85 -4.74
CA ARG A 11 -6.90 2.44 -5.43
C ARG A 11 -6.83 1.00 -5.94
N VAL A 12 -5.69 0.57 -6.45
CA VAL A 12 -5.48 -0.82 -6.90
C VAL A 12 -5.47 -1.76 -5.69
N LEU A 13 -4.72 -1.40 -4.64
CA LEU A 13 -4.57 -2.25 -3.45
C LEU A 13 -5.88 -2.37 -2.65
N SER A 14 -6.71 -1.33 -2.63
CA SER A 14 -8.00 -1.38 -1.93
C SER A 14 -9.00 -2.33 -2.60
N ARG A 15 -8.86 -2.61 -3.90
CA ARG A 15 -9.70 -3.57 -4.64
C ARG A 15 -9.40 -5.03 -4.33
N ILE A 16 -8.25 -5.34 -3.74
CA ILE A 16 -7.89 -6.71 -3.33
C ILE A 16 -8.75 -7.18 -2.14
N ARG A 17 -9.34 -6.24 -1.38
CA ARG A 17 -10.23 -6.58 -0.27
C ARG A 17 -11.59 -7.08 -0.81
N GLY A 18 -12.04 -8.25 -0.34
CA GLY A 18 -13.38 -8.77 -0.63
C GLY A 18 -14.49 -7.85 -0.09
N ALA A 19 -15.67 -7.89 -0.73
CA ALA A 19 -16.83 -7.04 -0.45
C ALA A 19 -17.59 -7.42 0.84
N GLY A 20 -16.88 -7.61 1.96
CA GLY A 20 -17.47 -7.85 3.28
C GLY A 20 -17.57 -6.57 4.10
N ASP A 21 -18.55 -6.52 5.03
CA ASP A 21 -18.69 -5.40 5.98
C ASP A 21 -17.38 -5.24 6.78
N PRO A 22 -16.70 -4.08 6.66
CA PRO A 22 -15.48 -3.84 7.39
C PRO A 22 -15.62 -3.87 8.91
N ARG A 23 -16.82 -3.54 9.42
CA ARG A 23 -17.11 -3.47 10.84
C ARG A 23 -17.33 -4.85 11.44
N ALA A 24 -17.91 -5.77 10.68
CA ALA A 24 -18.26 -7.11 11.15
C ALA A 24 -17.02 -7.98 11.44
N ASP A 25 -15.96 -7.85 10.63
CA ASP A 25 -14.79 -8.74 10.72
C ASP A 25 -13.73 -8.22 11.71
N GLY A 26 -13.82 -6.94 12.10
CA GLY A 26 -12.84 -6.32 13.01
C GLY A 26 -11.43 -6.23 12.41
N ARG A 27 -11.29 -6.17 11.08
CA ARG A 27 -9.99 -6.24 10.37
C ARG A 27 -9.69 -4.97 9.59
N THR A 28 -8.43 -4.56 9.66
CA THR A 28 -7.90 -3.41 8.92
C THR A 28 -6.56 -3.74 8.28
N ILE A 29 -6.38 -3.26 7.05
CA ILE A 29 -5.12 -3.33 6.32
C ILE A 29 -4.56 -1.92 6.26
N THR A 30 -3.31 -1.76 6.65
CA THR A 30 -2.60 -0.48 6.64
C THR A 30 -1.50 -0.51 5.58
N PHE A 31 -1.51 0.50 4.72
CA PHE A 31 -0.43 0.79 3.78
C PHE A 31 0.22 2.11 4.21
N HIS A 32 1.43 2.04 4.75
CA HIS A 32 2.20 3.21 5.17
C HIS A 32 3.32 3.48 4.16
N ASN A 33 3.42 4.70 3.63
CA ASN A 33 4.45 5.07 2.68
C ASN A 33 5.56 5.88 3.38
N GLN A 34 6.77 5.36 3.38
CA GLN A 34 7.94 6.05 3.93
C GLN A 34 9.14 5.84 3.00
N ARG A 35 9.71 6.95 2.51
CA ARG A 35 10.91 6.97 1.63
C ARG A 35 10.80 6.00 0.43
N ASP A 36 9.67 6.02 -0.27
CA ASP A 36 9.37 5.15 -1.42
C ASP A 36 9.22 3.65 -1.10
N PHE A 37 9.08 3.30 0.18
CA PHE A 37 8.69 1.98 0.63
C PHE A 37 7.27 1.99 1.14
N VAL A 38 6.48 1.02 0.69
CA VAL A 38 5.13 0.76 1.17
C VAL A 38 5.19 -0.36 2.19
N PHE A 39 4.92 -0.02 3.44
CA PHE A 39 4.82 -0.96 4.55
C PHE A 39 3.38 -1.46 4.62
N PHE A 40 3.23 -2.77 4.41
CA PHE A 40 1.95 -3.45 4.57
C PHE A 40 1.84 -4.04 5.96
N ARG A 41 0.69 -3.83 6.60
CA ARG A 41 0.34 -4.47 7.86
C ARG A 41 -1.12 -4.88 7.85
N HIS A 42 -1.42 -6.05 8.40
CA HIS A 42 -2.78 -6.56 8.57
C HIS A 42 -3.08 -6.75 10.05
N TYR A 43 -3.99 -5.92 10.56
CA TYR A 43 -4.40 -5.90 11.96
C TYR A 43 -5.84 -6.37 12.10
N ARG A 44 -6.11 -7.01 13.23
CA ARG A 44 -7.44 -7.11 13.82
C ARG A 44 -7.54 -6.06 14.93
N TYR A 45 -8.63 -5.32 14.97
CA TYR A 45 -8.94 -4.40 16.05
C TYR A 45 -10.01 -5.01 16.97
N ASN A 46 -9.76 -4.97 18.28
CA ASN A 46 -10.69 -5.40 19.30
C ASN A 46 -11.01 -4.19 20.18
N PHE A 47 -12.29 -3.82 20.26
CA PHE A 47 -12.76 -2.78 21.17
C PHE A 47 -13.00 -3.38 22.56
N SER A 48 -12.66 -2.63 23.61
CA SER A 48 -13.10 -2.96 24.98
C SER A 48 -14.61 -2.78 25.10
N GLU A 49 -15.23 -3.45 26.08
CA GLU A 49 -16.69 -3.34 26.35
C GLU A 49 -17.14 -1.89 26.59
N GLU A 50 -16.27 -1.07 27.20
CA GLU A 50 -16.49 0.36 27.41
C GLU A 50 -16.29 1.22 26.14
N GLY A 51 -15.90 0.64 25.01
CA GLY A 51 -15.73 1.30 23.71
C GLY A 51 -14.62 2.35 23.60
N THR A 52 -14.00 2.75 24.72
CA THR A 52 -13.01 3.83 24.80
C THR A 52 -11.61 3.42 24.32
N LYS A 53 -11.26 2.13 24.35
CA LYS A 53 -9.92 1.65 23.99
C LYS A 53 -10.01 0.57 22.91
N CYS A 54 -9.14 0.73 21.92
CA CYS A 54 -8.98 -0.22 20.83
C CYS A 54 -7.62 -0.91 20.94
N LYS A 55 -7.60 -2.24 21.00
CA LYS A 55 -6.37 -3.04 20.93
C LYS A 55 -6.19 -3.57 19.51
N LEU A 56 -5.02 -3.33 18.94
CA LEU A 56 -4.62 -3.87 17.65
C LEU A 56 -3.81 -5.14 17.85
N GLN A 57 -4.22 -6.22 17.17
CA GLN A 57 -3.49 -7.48 17.11
C GLN A 57 -3.08 -7.72 15.66
N GLU A 58 -1.81 -8.03 15.43
CA GLU A 58 -1.37 -8.43 14.08
C GLU A 58 -1.77 -9.86 13.78
N ILE A 59 -2.41 -10.05 12.63
CA ILE A 59 -2.98 -11.35 12.24
C ILE A 59 -2.46 -11.85 10.89
N GLY A 60 -1.68 -11.04 10.18
CA GLY A 60 -1.22 -11.34 8.83
C GLY A 60 0.25 -11.03 8.60
N PRO A 61 0.75 -11.29 7.38
CA PRO A 61 2.15 -11.13 7.05
C PRO A 61 2.59 -9.67 7.13
N ARG A 62 3.85 -9.47 7.56
CA ARG A 62 4.54 -8.18 7.50
C ARG A 62 5.43 -8.20 6.28
N PHE A 63 5.18 -7.27 5.36
CA PHE A 63 6.12 -7.06 4.28
C PHE A 63 6.25 -5.58 3.96
N THR A 64 7.38 -5.27 3.33
CA THR A 64 7.72 -3.95 2.85
C THR A 64 7.96 -4.08 1.36
N MET A 65 7.17 -3.37 0.57
CA MET A 65 7.27 -3.37 -0.88
C MET A 65 7.89 -2.08 -1.37
N LYS A 66 8.65 -2.18 -2.46
CA LYS A 66 9.08 -1.02 -3.23
C LYS A 66 8.49 -1.15 -4.63
N CYS A 67 7.74 -0.15 -5.07
CA CYS A 67 7.23 -0.13 -6.44
C CYS A 67 8.42 -0.03 -7.41
N ARG A 68 8.58 -1.06 -8.25
CA ARG A 68 9.64 -1.12 -9.29
C ARG A 68 9.16 -0.54 -10.60
N TYR A 69 7.96 -0.87 -11.00
CA TYR A 69 7.33 -0.34 -12.19
C TYR A 69 5.81 -0.30 -12.00
N LEU A 70 5.15 0.61 -12.71
CA LEU A 70 3.71 0.70 -12.82
C LEU A 70 3.36 0.80 -14.30
N GLN A 71 2.55 -0.13 -14.80
CA GLN A 71 2.03 -0.13 -16.16
C GLN A 71 0.65 0.53 -16.20
N HIS A 72 0.34 1.16 -17.32
CA HIS A 72 -1.00 1.64 -17.62
C HIS A 72 -1.86 0.46 -18.10
N GLY A 73 -3.06 0.29 -17.54
CA GLY A 73 -3.98 -0.78 -17.93
C GLY A 73 -3.65 -2.16 -17.34
N THR A 74 -3.94 -3.22 -18.10
CA THR A 74 -3.65 -4.61 -17.71
C THR A 74 -2.19 -4.93 -17.93
N PHE A 75 -1.67 -5.91 -17.17
CA PHE A 75 -0.28 -6.33 -17.33
C PHE A 75 0.00 -6.84 -18.74
N ASP A 76 0.94 -6.20 -19.43
CA ASP A 76 1.45 -6.62 -20.74
C ASP A 76 2.98 -6.68 -20.67
N ALA A 77 3.53 -7.86 -20.96
CA ALA A 77 4.96 -8.12 -20.91
C ALA A 77 5.72 -7.65 -22.16
N ILE A 78 5.01 -7.41 -23.27
CA ILE A 78 5.60 -7.16 -24.58
C ILE A 78 5.50 -5.67 -24.91
N GLU A 79 4.28 -5.11 -24.95
CA GLU A 79 4.02 -3.73 -25.39
C GLU A 79 3.46 -2.83 -24.27
N GLY A 80 3.65 -3.24 -23.01
CA GLY A 80 3.10 -2.51 -21.87
C GLY A 80 3.65 -1.09 -21.74
N GLU A 81 2.75 -0.10 -21.73
CA GLU A 81 3.10 1.29 -21.45
C GLU A 81 3.35 1.50 -19.96
N TYR A 82 4.53 2.03 -19.60
CA TYR A 82 4.90 2.25 -18.20
C TYR A 82 4.67 3.70 -17.77
N GLU A 83 3.81 3.91 -16.77
CA GLU A 83 3.64 5.20 -16.10
C GLU A 83 4.82 5.52 -15.17
N TYR A 84 5.39 4.49 -14.54
CA TYR A 84 6.52 4.64 -13.62
C TYR A 84 7.50 3.48 -13.78
N ILE A 85 8.79 3.81 -13.83
CA ILE A 85 9.90 2.85 -13.78
C ILE A 85 10.92 3.38 -12.77
N TRP A 86 11.20 2.57 -11.75
CA TRP A 86 12.27 2.83 -10.81
C TRP A 86 13.61 2.55 -11.48
N ARG A 87 14.55 3.51 -11.40
CA ARG A 87 15.92 3.33 -11.88
C ARG A 87 16.93 3.60 -10.75
N PRO A 88 18.01 2.79 -10.60
CA PRO A 88 18.99 2.96 -9.52
C PRO A 88 19.74 4.30 -9.60
N ASP A 89 20.11 4.70 -10.81
CA ASP A 89 20.75 5.97 -11.17
C ASP A 89 19.88 7.19 -10.82
N SER A 90 18.56 7.05 -10.81
CA SER A 90 17.64 8.12 -10.41
C SER A 90 17.70 8.49 -8.92
N GLN A 91 18.52 7.78 -8.11
CA GLN A 91 18.76 8.08 -6.70
C GLN A 91 19.93 9.04 -6.41
N VAL A 92 20.40 9.82 -7.40
CA VAL A 92 21.54 10.76 -7.22
C VAL A 92 21.33 11.73 -6.04
N SER A 93 20.09 12.01 -5.66
CA SER A 93 19.78 12.84 -4.49
C SER A 93 18.92 12.10 -3.47
N ARG A 94 19.48 11.83 -2.28
CA ARG A 94 18.73 11.36 -1.09
C ARG A 94 17.68 12.37 -0.59
N LYS A 95 17.66 13.59 -1.15
CA LYS A 95 16.72 14.67 -0.81
C LYS A 95 15.54 14.76 -1.77
N LYS A 96 15.61 14.16 -2.97
CA LYS A 96 14.47 14.06 -3.89
C LYS A 96 13.67 12.81 -3.55
N PHE A 97 12.73 12.98 -2.64
CA PHE A 97 11.64 12.04 -2.51
C PHE A 97 10.70 12.31 -3.67
N PHE A 98 10.35 11.28 -4.42
CA PHE A 98 9.37 11.45 -5.48
C PHE A 98 7.98 11.65 -4.88
N VAL A 99 7.73 12.29 -3.72
CA VAL A 99 6.38 12.45 -3.15
C VAL A 99 5.63 13.52 -3.93
#